data_AF-T1HRZ4-F1
#
_entry.id   AF-T1HRZ4-F1
#
_cell.length_a   1.000
_cell.length_b   1.000
_cell.length_c   1.000
_cell.angle_alpha   90.00
_cell.angle_beta   90.00
_cell.angle_gamma   90.00
#
_symmetry.space_group_name_H-M   'P 1'
#
loop_
_entity.id
_entity.type
_entity.pdbx_description
1 polymer ?
#
loop_
_entity_poly.entity_id
_entity_poly.type
_entity_poly.pdbx_seq_one_letter_code
_entity_poly.pdbx_strand_id
1 'polypeptide(L)'
;YGAFEWVSDPDTLDWGNMQEDGPFGYIVEADIEYPAELHELHNDFPLLPENRVPPGQANKKLLAPLTNREKYVVHFVNLRQAMGLGLRLVRVHRALRFRQSRWLSSYIDLNTQMRQQATNDFDKDFYKLMNNAVFGKFMEDVRKRTKIELVTDERRIRKLIAKPTFKDRTIYSETLTAVHLDFEQITMNKPIYVGMAILDLSKVRMYDFHYSTMLTKYGPDKLKLLYTDTDSLMYLVKTKDFYEDITTMMDEFDTSDYPDGHPCKSDRNKKVLGKFKDEASGEPVSEFVGLRAKMYAVRIRGLEKKRAKGIKKAAVDKKITFDDYMAALFEGKEFTTTFRTIISKEHKLFSVEQRKVSLSPHDDKRHLVDR
;
A
#
# COMPACT_ATOMS: atom_id res chain seq x y z
N TYR A 1 11.94 19.40 20.66
CA TYR A 1 12.25 18.58 19.47
C TYR A 1 12.62 17.19 19.96
N GLY A 2 11.95 16.13 19.50
CA GLY A 2 12.24 14.75 19.93
C GLY A 2 13.73 14.49 19.78
N ALA A 3 14.34 13.83 20.77
CA ALA A 3 15.79 13.65 20.89
C ALA A 3 16.35 12.80 19.73
N PHE A 4 16.37 13.38 18.53
CA PHE A 4 16.96 12.83 17.32
C PHE A 4 18.46 13.03 17.41
N GLU A 5 19.19 11.94 17.32
CA GLU A 5 20.64 11.95 17.36
C GLU A 5 21.19 10.84 16.48
N TRP A 6 22.31 11.13 15.83
CA TRP A 6 23.07 10.10 15.14
C TRP A 6 23.74 9.21 16.18
N VAL A 7 23.65 7.90 15.99
CA VAL A 7 24.39 6.94 16.80
C VAL A 7 25.86 7.03 16.40
N SER A 8 26.74 7.30 17.36
CA SER A 8 28.18 7.45 17.10
C SER A 8 28.83 6.16 16.57
N ASP A 9 28.41 5.01 17.10
CA ASP A 9 28.90 3.70 16.71
C ASP A 9 27.74 2.69 16.60
N PRO A 10 27.09 2.59 15.43
CA PRO A 10 25.93 1.73 15.23
C PRO A 10 26.26 0.23 15.23
N ASP A 11 27.53 -0.15 15.07
CA ASP A 11 27.94 -1.56 15.04
C ASP A 11 27.96 -2.18 16.44
N THR A 12 27.98 -1.35 17.49
CA THR A 12 27.88 -1.79 18.90
C THR A 12 26.46 -2.21 19.30
N LEU A 13 25.47 -1.92 18.48
CA LEU A 13 24.07 -2.18 18.78
C LEU A 13 23.65 -3.58 18.31
N ASP A 14 22.98 -4.32 19.18
CA ASP A 14 22.38 -5.61 18.84
C ASP A 14 21.02 -5.39 18.15
N TRP A 15 21.07 -5.24 16.83
CA TRP A 15 19.88 -5.04 15.97
C TRP A 15 18.89 -6.19 16.02
N GLY A 16 19.34 -7.42 16.31
CA GLY A 16 18.49 -8.61 16.36
C GLY A 16 17.65 -8.70 17.64
N ASN A 17 18.16 -8.19 18.76
CA ASN A 17 17.49 -8.29 20.06
C ASN A 17 16.94 -6.95 20.59
N MET A 18 16.88 -5.91 19.76
CA MET A 18 16.29 -4.63 20.18
C MET A 18 14.82 -4.77 20.60
N GLN A 19 14.45 -4.10 21.68
CA GLN A 19 13.07 -4.02 22.15
C GLN A 19 12.24 -3.09 21.25
N GLU A 20 11.13 -3.60 20.70
CA GLU A 20 10.26 -2.83 19.81
C GLU A 20 9.54 -1.69 20.54
N ASP A 21 9.06 -1.95 21.76
CA ASP A 21 8.29 -1.01 22.60
C ASP A 21 9.18 -0.22 23.59
N GLY A 22 10.51 -0.21 23.36
CA GLY A 22 11.44 0.55 24.18
C GLY A 22 11.23 2.07 24.08
N PRO A 23 11.84 2.87 24.98
CA PRO A 23 11.72 4.33 24.96
C PRO A 23 12.41 4.98 23.74
N PHE A 24 13.27 4.23 23.05
CA PHE A 24 13.99 4.67 21.87
C PHE A 24 13.71 3.76 20.68
N GLY A 25 13.56 4.37 19.51
CA GLY A 25 13.52 3.69 18.22
C GLY A 25 14.66 4.18 17.33
N TYR A 26 14.85 3.47 16.22
CA TYR A 26 15.92 3.76 15.26
C TYR A 26 15.44 3.67 13.82
N ILE A 27 15.97 4.55 12.98
CA ILE A 27 15.95 4.42 11.52
C ILE A 27 17.38 4.12 11.08
N VAL A 28 17.55 3.03 10.34
CA VAL A 28 18.86 2.47 9.99
C VAL A 28 19.04 2.54 8.48
N GLU A 29 20.20 3.02 8.02
CA GLU A 29 20.63 2.87 6.64
C GLU A 29 21.69 1.76 6.58
N ALA A 30 21.38 0.66 5.90
CA ALA A 30 22.21 -0.54 5.93
C ALA A 30 22.28 -1.28 4.59
N ASP A 31 23.35 -2.04 4.42
CA ASP A 31 23.45 -3.08 3.39
C ASP A 31 22.96 -4.40 3.97
N ILE A 32 22.03 -5.06 3.26
CA ILE A 32 21.35 -6.27 3.72
C ILE A 32 21.43 -7.30 2.60
N GLU A 33 22.05 -8.44 2.89
CA GLU A 33 22.12 -9.57 1.99
C GLU A 33 20.81 -10.36 2.03
N TYR A 34 20.38 -10.82 0.85
CA TYR A 34 19.24 -11.69 0.65
C TYR A 34 19.74 -13.07 0.17
N PRO A 35 19.96 -14.02 1.09
CA PRO A 35 20.54 -15.32 0.77
C PRO A 35 19.71 -16.08 -0.27
N ALA A 36 20.38 -16.73 -1.23
CA ALA A 36 19.76 -17.45 -2.35
C ALA A 36 18.89 -18.62 -1.87
N GLU A 37 19.27 -19.28 -0.78
CA GLU A 37 18.53 -20.37 -0.16
C GLU A 37 17.14 -19.96 0.35
N LEU A 38 16.88 -18.66 0.55
CA LEU A 38 15.57 -18.14 0.96
C LEU A 38 14.69 -17.75 -0.22
N HIS A 39 15.21 -17.74 -1.45
CA HIS A 39 14.49 -17.19 -2.61
C HIS A 39 13.20 -17.95 -2.87
N GLU A 40 13.22 -19.28 -2.84
CA GLU A 40 12.02 -20.10 -3.02
C GLU A 40 11.01 -19.89 -1.88
N LEU A 41 11.48 -19.82 -0.63
CA LEU A 41 10.61 -19.64 0.53
C LEU A 41 9.91 -18.27 0.52
N HIS A 42 10.62 -17.23 0.10
CA HIS A 42 10.13 -15.85 0.14
C HIS A 42 9.58 -15.36 -1.21
N ASN A 43 9.59 -16.19 -2.25
CA ASN A 43 9.20 -15.82 -3.61
C ASN A 43 7.81 -15.18 -3.68
N ASP A 44 6.90 -15.74 -2.88
CA ASP A 44 5.50 -15.31 -2.81
C ASP A 44 5.34 -13.96 -2.11
N PHE A 45 6.18 -13.65 -1.11
CA PHE A 45 6.08 -12.39 -0.36
C PHE A 45 7.44 -11.78 0.06
N PRO A 46 8.26 -11.28 -0.88
CA PRO A 46 9.61 -10.83 -0.58
C PRO A 46 9.67 -9.67 0.41
N LEU A 47 10.72 -9.69 1.24
CA LEU A 47 11.00 -8.69 2.26
C LEU A 47 11.64 -7.43 1.68
N LEU A 48 11.48 -6.32 2.40
CA LEU A 48 12.15 -5.03 2.15
C LEU A 48 11.97 -4.50 0.70
N PRO A 49 10.74 -4.18 0.27
CA PRO A 49 10.50 -3.68 -1.08
C PRO A 49 11.14 -2.31 -1.30
N GLU A 50 11.64 -2.04 -2.51
CA GLU A 50 12.37 -0.82 -2.85
C GLU A 50 11.85 -0.16 -4.12
N ASN A 51 12.05 1.16 -4.24
CA ASN A 51 11.59 1.93 -5.38
C ASN A 51 12.70 2.09 -6.43
N ARG A 52 12.65 1.30 -7.49
CA ARG A 52 13.66 1.26 -8.56
C ARG A 52 13.02 1.28 -9.94
N VAL A 53 13.83 1.57 -10.96
CA VAL A 53 13.39 1.47 -12.35
C VAL A 53 13.46 0.00 -12.74
N PRO A 54 12.33 -0.66 -13.08
CA PRO A 54 12.36 -2.03 -13.56
C PRO A 54 13.13 -2.13 -14.90
N PRO A 55 13.71 -3.30 -15.24
CA PRO A 55 14.33 -3.50 -16.54
C PRO A 55 13.38 -3.14 -17.70
N GLY A 56 13.89 -2.38 -18.68
CA GLY A 56 13.11 -1.97 -19.85
C GLY A 56 12.04 -0.90 -19.59
N GLN A 57 12.02 -0.27 -18.41
CA GLN A 57 11.05 0.78 -18.05
C GLN A 57 11.74 2.13 -17.83
N ALA A 58 10.98 3.23 -17.97
CA ALA A 58 11.50 4.59 -17.72
C ALA A 58 11.22 5.10 -16.30
N ASN A 59 10.17 4.59 -15.65
CA ASN A 59 9.66 5.13 -14.39
C ASN A 59 9.98 4.21 -13.22
N LYS A 60 10.35 4.83 -12.08
CA LYS A 60 10.52 4.11 -10.81
C LYS A 60 9.21 3.51 -10.34
N LYS A 61 9.27 2.27 -9.84
CA LYS A 61 8.14 1.54 -9.25
C LYS A 61 8.60 0.89 -7.96
N LEU A 62 7.65 0.71 -7.04
CA LEU A 62 7.88 -0.15 -5.89
C LEU A 62 7.93 -1.61 -6.36
N LEU A 63 9.08 -2.22 -6.15
CA LEU A 63 9.43 -3.61 -6.48
C LEU A 63 9.72 -4.38 -5.20
N ALA A 64 9.52 -5.68 -5.23
CA ALA A 64 9.88 -6.59 -4.15
C ALA A 64 10.88 -7.64 -4.67
N PRO A 65 12.12 -7.25 -5.02
CA PRO A 65 13.09 -8.18 -5.59
C PRO A 65 13.71 -9.08 -4.51
N LEU A 66 14.18 -10.27 -4.89
CA LEU A 66 14.94 -11.18 -4.01
C LEU A 66 16.45 -10.87 -4.01
N THR A 67 16.85 -9.70 -4.52
CA THR A 67 18.26 -9.27 -4.55
C THR A 67 18.70 -8.70 -3.20
N ASN A 68 20.00 -8.44 -3.05
CA ASN A 68 20.53 -7.65 -1.94
C ASN A 68 19.94 -6.24 -1.91
N ARG A 69 20.09 -5.58 -0.77
CA ARG A 69 19.75 -4.18 -0.53
C ARG A 69 21.02 -3.42 -0.19
N GLU A 70 21.21 -2.28 -0.85
CA GLU A 70 22.33 -1.38 -0.61
C GLU A 70 21.80 -0.06 -0.07
N LYS A 71 22.39 0.44 1.02
CA LYS A 71 22.01 1.70 1.69
C LYS A 71 20.50 1.82 1.90
N TYR A 72 19.87 0.72 2.27
CA TYR A 72 18.43 0.65 2.45
C TYR A 72 18.05 1.29 3.78
N VAL A 73 17.12 2.24 3.72
CA VAL A 73 16.64 2.98 4.90
C VAL A 73 15.40 2.30 5.45
N VAL A 74 15.47 1.84 6.70
CA VAL A 74 14.46 0.98 7.31
C VAL A 74 14.23 1.29 8.78
N HIS A 75 13.00 1.13 9.25
CA HIS A 75 12.70 1.14 10.68
C HIS A 75 13.27 -0.11 11.36
N PHE A 76 13.91 0.04 12.52
CA PHE A 76 14.64 -1.05 13.18
C PHE A 76 13.80 -2.31 13.45
N VAL A 77 12.50 -2.16 13.74
CA VAL A 77 11.57 -3.29 13.92
C VAL A 77 11.45 -4.14 12.65
N ASN A 78 11.37 -3.50 11.48
CA ASN A 78 11.30 -4.20 10.21
C ASN A 78 12.65 -4.82 9.83
N LEU A 79 13.76 -4.17 10.16
CA LEU A 79 15.10 -4.76 10.04
C LEU A 79 15.24 -6.02 10.90
N ARG A 80 14.83 -5.93 12.17
CA ARG A 80 14.85 -7.04 13.12
C ARG A 80 14.05 -8.23 12.62
N GLN A 81 12.83 -7.99 12.13
CA GLN A 81 12.00 -9.06 11.56
C GLN A 81 12.64 -9.66 10.31
N ALA A 82 13.19 -8.84 9.42
CA ALA A 82 13.89 -9.33 8.22
C ALA A 82 15.07 -10.24 8.60
N MET A 83 15.86 -9.86 9.61
CA MET A 83 16.94 -10.69 10.14
C MET A 83 16.43 -11.98 10.79
N GLY A 84 15.33 -11.92 11.54
CA GLY A 84 14.67 -13.09 12.11
C GLY A 84 14.12 -14.06 11.06
N LEU A 85 13.80 -13.57 9.87
CA LEU A 85 13.41 -14.36 8.70
C LEU A 85 14.61 -14.76 7.82
N GLY A 86 15.85 -14.54 8.29
CA GLY A 86 17.06 -15.07 7.68
C GLY A 86 17.85 -14.12 6.78
N LEU A 87 17.40 -12.88 6.56
CA LEU A 87 18.24 -11.88 5.86
C LEU A 87 19.45 -11.52 6.72
N ARG A 88 20.58 -11.20 6.08
CA ARG A 88 21.84 -10.94 6.80
C ARG A 88 22.19 -9.47 6.73
N LEU A 89 22.34 -8.83 7.89
CA LEU A 89 22.84 -7.46 7.98
C LEU A 89 24.35 -7.47 7.69
N VAL A 90 24.76 -6.82 6.60
CA VAL A 90 26.16 -6.80 6.15
C VAL A 90 26.90 -5.61 6.75
N ARG A 91 26.28 -4.43 6.70
CA ARG A 91 26.89 -3.18 7.15
C ARG A 91 25.84 -2.17 7.54
N VAL A 92 26.05 -1.47 8.66
CA VAL A 92 25.29 -0.26 8.98
C VAL A 92 26.10 0.97 8.56
N HIS A 93 25.53 1.82 7.70
CA HIS A 93 26.17 3.07 7.28
C HIS A 93 25.95 4.18 8.30
N ARG A 94 24.74 4.22 8.86
CA ARG A 94 24.33 5.19 9.89
C ARG A 94 23.01 4.77 10.51
N ALA A 95 22.83 5.15 11.77
CA ALA A 95 21.56 4.98 12.48
C ALA A 95 21.15 6.30 13.15
N LEU A 96 19.87 6.63 13.02
CA LEU A 96 19.24 7.77 13.68
C LEU A 96 18.40 7.26 14.85
N ARG A 97 18.79 7.59 16.07
CA ARG A 97 18.03 7.30 17.29
C ARG A 97 16.99 8.38 17.54
N PHE A 98 15.82 7.99 18.04
CA PHE A 98 14.77 8.93 18.46
C PHE A 98 13.98 8.39 19.64
N ARG A 99 13.35 9.28 20.41
CA ARG A 99 12.36 8.87 21.42
C ARG A 99 11.07 8.46 20.74
N GLN A 100 10.51 7.34 21.18
CA GLN A 100 9.23 6.83 20.69
C GLN A 100 8.25 6.59 21.83
N SER A 101 6.97 6.65 21.52
CA SER A 101 5.86 6.33 22.42
C SER A 101 4.58 6.14 21.62
N ARG A 102 3.54 5.59 22.25
CA ARG A 102 2.20 5.44 21.64
C ARG A 102 1.38 6.74 21.72
N TRP A 103 1.98 7.88 21.41
CA TRP A 103 1.39 9.21 21.59
C TRP A 103 0.11 9.45 20.76
N LEU A 104 -0.09 8.71 19.66
CA LEU A 104 -1.30 8.79 18.83
C LEU A 104 -2.41 7.81 19.27
N SER A 105 -2.13 6.90 20.23
CA SER A 105 -3.06 5.81 20.60
C SER A 105 -4.44 6.34 20.95
N SER A 106 -4.54 7.30 21.86
CA SER A 106 -5.82 7.83 22.33
C SER A 106 -6.70 8.37 21.19
N TYR A 107 -6.10 8.97 20.16
CA TYR A 107 -6.82 9.44 18.98
C TYR A 107 -7.32 8.27 18.11
N ILE A 108 -6.47 7.27 17.87
CA ILE A 108 -6.83 6.07 17.09
C ILE A 108 -7.91 5.26 17.82
N ASP A 109 -7.78 5.09 19.12
CA ASP A 109 -8.69 4.35 19.98
C ASP A 109 -10.06 5.00 20.00
N LEU A 110 -10.11 6.33 20.16
CA LEU A 110 -11.36 7.11 20.08
C LEU A 110 -12.06 6.90 18.72
N ASN A 111 -11.35 7.10 17.60
CA ASN A 111 -11.95 6.94 16.28
C ASN A 111 -12.39 5.48 16.01
N THR A 112 -11.66 4.50 16.55
CA THR A 112 -12.01 3.08 16.43
C THR A 112 -13.29 2.77 17.22
N GLN A 113 -13.40 3.27 18.45
CA GLN A 113 -14.60 3.14 19.28
C GLN A 113 -15.81 3.80 18.60
N MET A 114 -15.66 5.02 18.11
CA MET A 114 -16.73 5.73 17.40
C MET A 114 -17.15 5.00 16.12
N ARG A 115 -16.20 4.44 15.36
CA ARG A 115 -16.48 3.59 14.19
C ARG A 115 -17.17 2.27 14.54
N GLN A 116 -16.91 1.72 15.73
CA GLN A 116 -17.61 0.53 16.22
C GLN A 116 -19.07 0.84 16.56
N GLN A 117 -19.32 1.98 17.22
CA GLN A 117 -20.65 2.44 17.64
C GLN A 117 -21.51 2.98 16.49
N ALA A 118 -20.89 3.47 15.41
CA ALA A 118 -21.60 4.00 14.25
C ALA A 118 -22.55 2.96 13.62
N THR A 119 -23.81 3.36 13.44
CA THR A 119 -24.88 2.51 12.88
C THR A 119 -25.00 2.63 11.36
N ASN A 120 -24.76 3.83 10.82
CA ASN A 120 -24.80 4.11 9.39
C ASN A 120 -23.41 4.05 8.75
N ASP A 121 -23.36 3.86 7.44
CA ASP A 121 -22.09 3.69 6.71
C ASP A 121 -21.32 5.01 6.53
N PHE A 122 -22.02 6.14 6.51
CA PHE A 122 -21.39 7.47 6.43
C PHE A 122 -20.47 7.72 7.62
N ASP A 123 -20.95 7.53 8.85
CA ASP A 123 -20.16 7.73 10.07
C ASP A 123 -19.01 6.72 10.17
N LYS A 124 -19.25 5.45 9.79
CA LYS A 124 -18.20 4.43 9.74
C LYS A 124 -17.05 4.85 8.81
N ASP A 125 -17.39 5.37 7.64
CA ASP A 125 -16.42 5.85 6.65
C ASP A 125 -15.74 7.15 7.10
N PHE A 126 -16.46 8.05 7.78
CA PHE A 126 -15.91 9.27 8.35
C PHE A 126 -14.81 8.99 9.38
N TYR A 127 -15.08 8.14 10.39
CA TYR A 127 -14.07 7.81 11.40
C TYR A 127 -12.91 7.00 10.83
N LYS A 128 -13.15 6.16 9.82
CA LYS A 128 -12.07 5.51 9.05
C LYS A 128 -11.20 6.54 8.33
N LEU A 129 -11.82 7.54 7.70
CA LEU A 129 -11.12 8.62 7.00
C LEU A 129 -10.29 9.46 7.98
N MET A 130 -10.78 9.75 9.18
CA MET A 130 -10.02 10.52 10.18
C MET A 130 -8.68 9.87 10.51
N ASN A 131 -8.64 8.54 10.69
CA ASN A 131 -7.39 7.80 10.89
C ASN A 131 -6.49 7.85 9.63
N ASN A 132 -7.04 7.56 8.45
CA ASN A 132 -6.28 7.50 7.21
C ASN A 132 -5.74 8.88 6.76
N ALA A 133 -6.48 9.95 7.04
CA ALA A 133 -6.10 11.32 6.67
C ALA A 133 -4.89 11.80 7.47
N VAL A 134 -4.78 11.42 8.75
CA VAL A 134 -3.61 11.74 9.58
C VAL A 134 -2.34 11.13 8.98
N PHE A 135 -2.40 9.84 8.60
CA PHE A 135 -1.29 9.20 7.88
C PHE A 135 -0.95 9.93 6.57
N GLY A 136 -1.95 10.23 5.74
CA GLY A 136 -1.76 10.99 4.50
C GLY A 136 -1.14 12.37 4.74
N LYS A 137 -1.43 13.00 5.86
CA LYS A 137 -0.86 14.30 6.24
C LYS A 137 0.61 14.20 6.65
N PHE A 138 1.03 13.12 7.30
CA PHE A 138 2.44 12.89 7.62
C PHE A 138 3.28 12.71 6.35
N MET A 139 2.72 12.05 5.34
CA MET A 139 3.38 11.80 4.06
C MET A 139 3.23 12.94 3.03
N GLU A 140 2.69 14.10 3.43
CA GLU A 140 2.49 15.21 2.51
C GLU A 140 3.83 15.79 2.02
N ASP A 141 4.03 15.77 0.70
CA ASP A 141 5.18 16.39 0.05
C ASP A 141 4.92 17.88 -0.19
N VAL A 142 5.40 18.71 0.74
CA VAL A 142 5.28 20.17 0.65
C VAL A 142 6.00 20.77 -0.56
N ARG A 143 6.93 20.04 -1.18
CA ARG A 143 7.68 20.51 -2.37
C ARG A 143 6.82 20.50 -3.64
N LYS A 144 5.77 19.68 -3.66
CA LYS A 144 4.82 19.62 -4.79
C LYS A 144 3.72 20.68 -4.71
N ARG A 145 3.64 21.44 -3.62
CA ARG A 145 2.68 22.54 -3.50
C ARG A 145 3.01 23.62 -4.51
N THR A 146 1.99 24.11 -5.19
CA THR A 146 2.09 25.21 -6.15
C THR A 146 1.27 26.38 -5.63
N LYS A 147 1.83 27.58 -5.71
CA LYS A 147 1.09 28.82 -5.44
C LYS A 147 0.36 29.21 -6.72
N ILE A 148 -0.95 29.40 -6.64
CA ILE A 148 -1.76 29.85 -7.77
C ILE A 148 -2.32 31.22 -7.44
N GLU A 149 -2.10 32.19 -8.33
CA GLU A 149 -2.69 33.53 -8.25
C GLU A 149 -3.64 33.71 -9.43
N LEU A 150 -4.92 34.01 -9.15
CA LEU A 150 -5.91 34.36 -10.16
C LEU A 150 -5.83 35.85 -10.44
N VAL A 151 -5.60 36.23 -11.70
CA VAL A 151 -5.30 37.60 -12.09
C VAL A 151 -6.16 38.03 -13.27
N THR A 152 -6.69 39.25 -13.20
CA THR A 152 -7.48 39.87 -14.26
C THR A 152 -6.82 41.10 -14.90
N ASP A 153 -5.73 41.60 -14.32
CA ASP A 153 -4.96 42.76 -14.79
C ASP A 153 -3.69 42.33 -15.54
N GLU A 154 -3.53 42.81 -16.77
CA GLU A 154 -2.40 42.46 -17.62
C GLU A 154 -1.06 42.90 -17.03
N ARG A 155 -1.00 44.06 -16.37
CA ARG A 155 0.24 44.56 -15.75
C ARG A 155 0.70 43.63 -14.64
N ARG A 156 -0.23 43.14 -13.82
CA ARG A 156 0.05 42.14 -12.77
C ARG A 156 0.51 40.81 -13.37
N ILE A 157 -0.12 40.34 -14.45
CA ILE A 157 0.32 39.10 -15.15
C ILE A 157 1.77 39.23 -15.60
N ARG A 158 2.14 40.33 -16.28
CA ARG A 158 3.52 40.56 -16.74
C ARG A 158 4.52 40.57 -15.58
N LYS A 159 4.16 41.18 -14.44
CA LYS A 159 4.99 41.17 -13.21
C LYS A 159 5.18 39.76 -12.64
N LEU A 160 4.14 38.92 -12.66
CA LEU A 160 4.23 37.57 -12.13
C LEU A 160 4.99 36.62 -13.05
N ILE A 161 4.83 36.73 -14.37
CA ILE A 161 5.58 35.94 -15.35
C ILE A 161 7.08 36.27 -15.30
N ALA A 162 7.43 37.52 -15.01
CA ALA A 162 8.82 37.92 -14.86
C ALA A 162 9.49 37.38 -13.57
N LYS A 163 8.74 36.75 -12.65
CA LYS A 163 9.34 36.18 -11.44
C LYS A 163 10.13 34.91 -11.76
N PRO A 164 11.29 34.68 -11.11
CA PRO A 164 12.01 33.41 -11.21
C PRO A 164 11.19 32.19 -10.76
N THR A 165 10.16 32.40 -9.93
CA THR A 165 9.26 31.35 -9.47
C THR A 165 8.12 31.04 -10.43
N PHE A 166 8.02 31.74 -11.56
CA PHE A 166 7.03 31.44 -12.58
C PHE A 166 7.23 30.05 -13.15
N LYS A 167 6.16 29.26 -13.16
CA LYS A 167 6.17 27.88 -13.66
C LYS A 167 5.32 27.72 -14.91
N ASP A 168 4.07 28.18 -14.83
CA ASP A 168 3.13 28.05 -15.94
C ASP A 168 1.94 29.03 -15.76
N ARG A 169 1.05 29.09 -16.75
CA ARG A 169 -0.20 29.84 -16.69
C ARG A 169 -1.34 29.07 -17.34
N THR A 170 -2.53 29.18 -16.75
CA THR A 170 -3.78 28.71 -17.36
C THR A 170 -4.66 29.93 -17.66
N ILE A 171 -4.94 30.17 -18.95
CA ILE A 171 -5.83 31.25 -19.38
C ILE A 171 -7.26 30.71 -19.39
N TYR A 172 -8.14 31.27 -18.55
CA TYR A 172 -9.54 30.85 -18.48
C TYR A 172 -10.45 31.67 -19.39
N SER A 173 -10.13 32.95 -19.55
CA SER A 173 -10.81 33.90 -20.45
C SER A 173 -9.86 35.04 -20.83
N GLU A 174 -10.31 35.95 -21.70
CA GLU A 174 -9.59 37.19 -22.02
C GLU A 174 -9.28 38.04 -20.78
N THR A 175 -10.08 37.90 -19.73
CA THR A 175 -10.00 38.72 -18.51
C THR A 175 -9.54 37.95 -17.29
N LEU A 176 -9.26 36.65 -17.36
CA LEU A 176 -8.88 35.84 -16.20
C LEU A 176 -7.81 34.80 -16.53
N THR A 177 -6.68 34.89 -15.83
CA THR A 177 -5.56 33.96 -15.93
C THR A 177 -5.14 33.46 -14.55
N ALA A 178 -4.98 32.14 -14.38
CA ALA A 178 -4.25 31.57 -13.27
C ALA A 178 -2.75 31.58 -13.58
N VAL A 179 -1.96 32.22 -12.72
CA VAL A 179 -0.49 32.16 -12.79
C VAL A 179 0.01 31.18 -11.74
N HIS A 180 0.75 30.17 -12.18
CA HIS A 180 1.27 29.10 -11.36
C HIS A 180 2.71 29.44 -10.98
N LEU A 181 2.98 29.54 -9.69
CA LEU A 181 4.27 29.91 -9.13
C LEU A 181 4.76 28.81 -8.19
N ASP A 182 6.07 28.56 -8.19
CA ASP A 182 6.72 27.82 -7.10
C ASP A 182 6.90 28.73 -5.87
N PHE A 183 7.12 28.10 -4.72
CA PHE A 183 7.43 28.83 -3.48
C PHE A 183 8.92 29.18 -3.44
N GLU A 184 9.25 30.44 -3.14
CA GLU A 184 10.63 30.91 -2.97
C GLU A 184 11.34 30.22 -1.79
N GLN A 185 10.57 29.92 -0.74
CA GLN A 185 11.03 29.20 0.44
C GLN A 185 10.00 28.14 0.81
N ILE A 186 10.49 26.93 1.09
CA ILE A 186 9.67 25.79 1.47
C ILE A 186 10.06 25.34 2.88
N THR A 187 9.14 25.50 3.82
CA THR A 187 9.33 25.00 5.19
C THR A 187 8.98 23.51 5.26
N MET A 188 9.97 22.67 5.59
CA MET A 188 9.78 21.23 5.79
C MET A 188 9.10 20.98 7.16
N ASN A 189 7.78 21.14 7.21
CA ASN A 189 6.98 21.07 8.44
C ASN A 189 6.02 19.87 8.48
N LYS A 190 6.35 18.79 7.77
CA LYS A 190 5.61 17.53 7.78
C LYS A 190 6.49 16.45 8.38
N PRO A 191 6.02 15.71 9.40
CA PRO A 191 6.83 14.68 10.05
C PRO A 191 6.83 13.40 9.20
N ILE A 192 7.45 13.44 8.02
CA ILE A 192 7.48 12.35 7.04
C ILE A 192 8.03 11.05 7.64
N TYR A 193 8.97 11.16 8.58
CA TYR A 193 9.53 10.03 9.31
C TYR A 193 8.47 9.22 10.09
N VAL A 194 7.39 9.86 10.58
CA VAL A 194 6.26 9.15 11.22
C VAL A 194 5.52 8.31 10.19
N GLY A 195 5.25 8.89 9.01
CA GLY A 195 4.61 8.16 7.93
C GLY A 195 5.46 6.99 7.41
N MET A 196 6.78 7.17 7.32
CA MET A 196 7.72 6.08 7.03
C MET A 196 7.62 4.96 8.07
N ALA A 197 7.68 5.29 9.37
CA ALA A 197 7.59 4.31 10.44
C ALA A 197 6.26 3.53 10.40
N ILE A 198 5.13 4.23 10.18
CA ILE A 198 3.82 3.58 10.02
C ILE A 198 3.83 2.56 8.86
N LEU A 199 4.41 2.92 7.71
CA LEU A 199 4.49 2.02 6.56
C LEU A 199 5.34 0.78 6.85
N ASP A 200 6.48 0.96 7.52
CA ASP A 200 7.35 -0.17 7.85
C ASP A 200 6.72 -1.09 8.91
N LEU A 201 6.12 -0.52 9.96
CA LEU A 201 5.40 -1.29 10.98
C LEU A 201 4.17 -2.00 10.39
N SER A 202 3.49 -1.40 9.39
CA SER A 202 2.40 -2.10 8.70
C SER A 202 2.89 -3.32 7.92
N LYS A 203 4.07 -3.26 7.29
CA LYS A 203 4.67 -4.41 6.61
C LYS A 203 5.02 -5.50 7.61
N VAL A 204 5.54 -5.13 8.78
CA VAL A 204 5.86 -6.08 9.85
C VAL A 204 4.65 -6.92 10.22
N ARG A 205 3.47 -6.30 10.37
CA ARG A 205 2.23 -7.03 10.66
C ARG A 205 1.81 -7.96 9.52
N MET A 206 1.97 -7.54 8.27
CA MET A 206 1.63 -8.37 7.10
C MET A 206 2.59 -9.56 6.97
N TYR A 207 3.89 -9.34 7.16
CA TYR A 207 4.90 -10.40 7.15
C TYR A 207 4.70 -11.37 8.30
N ASP A 208 4.38 -10.89 9.49
CA ASP A 208 4.10 -11.73 10.66
C ASP A 208 2.93 -12.69 10.38
N PHE A 209 1.82 -12.17 9.85
CA PHE A 209 0.69 -13.04 9.49
C PHE A 209 1.03 -14.04 8.39
N HIS A 210 1.81 -13.64 7.38
CA HIS A 210 2.22 -14.56 6.32
C HIS A 210 3.18 -15.64 6.81
N TYR A 211 4.33 -15.23 7.38
CA TYR A 211 5.43 -16.13 7.74
C TYR A 211 5.18 -16.84 9.07
N SER A 212 4.75 -16.12 10.11
CA SER A 212 4.59 -16.69 11.46
C SER A 212 3.29 -17.48 11.60
N THR A 213 2.18 -17.02 10.99
CA THR A 213 0.87 -17.68 11.12
C THR A 213 0.61 -18.66 9.97
N MET A 214 0.44 -18.15 8.75
CA MET A 214 -0.05 -18.95 7.63
C MET A 214 0.97 -19.98 7.17
N LEU A 215 2.23 -19.58 6.97
CA LEU A 215 3.28 -20.47 6.48
C LEU A 215 3.64 -21.54 7.50
N THR A 216 3.68 -21.20 8.80
CA THR A 216 3.85 -22.18 9.89
C THR A 216 2.74 -23.22 9.93
N LYS A 217 1.47 -22.81 9.75
CA LYS A 217 0.31 -23.71 9.81
C LYS A 217 0.29 -24.71 8.64
N TYR A 218 0.56 -24.25 7.43
CA TYR A 218 0.34 -25.05 6.21
C TYR A 218 1.62 -25.58 5.57
N GLY A 219 2.75 -24.89 5.75
CA GLY A 219 4.00 -25.15 5.05
C GLY A 219 4.01 -24.65 3.60
N PRO A 220 5.21 -24.52 2.99
CA PRO A 220 5.38 -23.95 1.65
C PRO A 220 4.72 -24.79 0.53
N ASP A 221 4.54 -26.10 0.72
CA ASP A 221 3.97 -26.98 -0.32
C ASP A 221 2.44 -26.85 -0.48
N LYS A 222 1.78 -26.37 0.58
CA LYS A 222 0.32 -26.28 0.68
C LYS A 222 -0.21 -24.86 0.67
N LEU A 223 0.64 -23.86 0.88
CA LEU A 223 0.27 -22.45 0.88
C LEU A 223 0.89 -21.75 -0.34
N LYS A 224 0.09 -20.98 -1.07
CA LYS A 224 0.59 -20.07 -2.09
C LYS A 224 -0.09 -18.71 -1.97
N LEU A 225 0.68 -17.64 -1.90
CA LEU A 225 0.14 -16.27 -1.97
C LEU A 225 -0.05 -15.87 -3.43
N LEU A 226 -1.30 -15.77 -3.86
CA LEU A 226 -1.66 -15.45 -5.24
C LEU A 226 -1.58 -13.95 -5.52
N TYR A 227 -1.92 -13.12 -4.53
CA TYR A 227 -2.01 -11.68 -4.67
C TYR A 227 -1.97 -10.95 -3.33
N THR A 228 -1.44 -9.73 -3.33
CA THR A 228 -1.51 -8.80 -2.22
C THR A 228 -1.69 -7.36 -2.69
N ASP A 229 -2.46 -6.57 -1.96
CA ASP A 229 -2.52 -5.11 -2.11
C ASP A 229 -2.59 -4.46 -0.72
N THR A 230 -1.48 -3.88 -0.30
CA THR A 230 -1.32 -3.10 0.95
C THR A 230 -1.61 -3.88 2.24
N ASP A 231 -2.89 -4.14 2.52
CA ASP A 231 -3.43 -4.74 3.75
C ASP A 231 -4.28 -6.00 3.47
N SER A 232 -4.20 -6.55 2.26
CA SER A 232 -4.92 -7.74 1.83
C SER A 232 -4.00 -8.84 1.29
N LEU A 233 -4.38 -10.09 1.53
CA LEU A 233 -3.66 -11.29 1.09
C LEU A 233 -4.67 -12.28 0.50
N MET A 234 -4.39 -12.81 -0.69
CA MET A 234 -5.22 -13.83 -1.35
C MET A 234 -4.42 -15.13 -1.40
N TYR A 235 -4.87 -16.14 -0.67
CA TYR A 235 -4.18 -17.42 -0.58
C TYR A 235 -4.87 -18.53 -1.38
N LEU A 236 -4.06 -19.40 -1.97
CA LEU A 236 -4.45 -20.76 -2.29
C LEU A 236 -3.94 -21.67 -1.18
N VAL A 237 -4.86 -22.33 -0.47
CA VAL A 237 -4.54 -23.22 0.64
C VAL A 237 -5.01 -24.63 0.28
N LYS A 238 -4.09 -25.61 0.33
CA LYS A 238 -4.41 -27.03 0.17
C LYS A 238 -4.68 -27.65 1.54
N THR A 239 -5.95 -27.76 1.90
CA THR A 239 -6.41 -28.41 3.15
C THR A 239 -7.72 -29.16 2.92
N LYS A 240 -8.14 -29.94 3.92
CA LYS A 240 -9.44 -30.63 3.91
C LYS A 240 -10.59 -29.65 4.14
N ASP A 241 -10.45 -28.81 5.16
CA ASP A 241 -11.42 -27.78 5.52
C ASP A 241 -10.68 -26.56 6.10
N PHE A 242 -10.70 -25.46 5.35
CA PHE A 242 -10.08 -24.22 5.78
C PHE A 242 -10.75 -23.61 7.00
N TYR A 243 -12.08 -23.74 7.11
CA TYR A 243 -12.84 -23.16 8.20
C TYR A 243 -12.62 -23.94 9.51
N GLU A 244 -12.45 -25.26 9.43
CA GLU A 244 -11.97 -26.04 10.57
C GLU A 244 -10.57 -25.57 11.00
N ASP A 245 -9.65 -25.36 10.06
CA ASP A 245 -8.28 -24.96 10.37
C ASP A 245 -8.20 -23.60 11.08
N ILE A 246 -8.96 -22.59 10.64
CA ILE A 246 -8.93 -21.26 11.25
C ILE A 246 -9.45 -21.23 12.69
N THR A 247 -10.20 -22.25 13.15
CA THR A 247 -10.63 -22.34 14.55
C THR A 247 -9.43 -22.31 15.51
N THR A 248 -8.29 -22.86 15.08
CA THR A 248 -7.02 -22.87 15.84
C THR A 248 -6.26 -21.54 15.79
N MET A 249 -6.70 -20.59 14.95
CA MET A 249 -6.05 -19.31 14.71
C MET A 249 -7.04 -18.13 14.90
N MET A 250 -8.16 -18.36 15.58
CA MET A 250 -9.24 -17.37 15.73
C MET A 250 -8.79 -16.04 16.33
N ASP A 251 -7.69 -16.03 17.08
CA ASP A 251 -7.10 -14.81 17.61
C ASP A 251 -6.61 -13.86 16.51
N GLU A 252 -6.28 -14.34 15.31
CA GLU A 252 -5.81 -13.53 14.19
C GLU A 252 -6.94 -13.00 13.30
N PHE A 253 -8.12 -13.64 13.32
CA PHE A 253 -9.20 -13.36 12.39
C PHE A 253 -10.34 -12.54 12.99
N ASP A 254 -10.90 -11.64 12.17
CA ASP A 254 -12.22 -11.06 12.40
C ASP A 254 -13.25 -11.80 11.52
N THR A 255 -13.98 -12.74 12.14
CA THR A 255 -15.04 -13.53 11.51
C THR A 255 -16.45 -13.01 11.85
N SER A 256 -16.54 -11.78 12.36
CA SER A 256 -17.81 -11.19 12.80
C SER A 256 -18.77 -10.86 11.66
N ASP A 257 -18.36 -11.00 10.41
CA ASP A 257 -19.23 -10.81 9.24
C ASP A 257 -19.60 -12.15 8.56
N TYR A 258 -19.36 -13.27 9.22
CA TYR A 258 -19.81 -14.58 8.75
C TYR A 258 -21.34 -14.73 8.90
N PRO A 259 -21.99 -15.53 8.05
CA PRO A 259 -23.42 -15.83 8.16
C PRO A 259 -23.77 -16.44 9.52
N ASP A 260 -25.00 -16.20 9.97
CA ASP A 260 -25.53 -16.83 11.17
C ASP A 260 -25.57 -18.37 11.01
N GLY A 261 -25.11 -19.09 12.02
CA GLY A 261 -24.99 -20.55 12.01
C GLY A 261 -23.66 -21.09 11.44
N HIS A 262 -22.79 -20.24 10.88
CA HIS A 262 -21.45 -20.68 10.46
C HIS A 262 -20.60 -21.04 11.70
N PRO A 263 -19.87 -22.18 11.72
CA PRO A 263 -19.15 -22.65 12.90
C PRO A 263 -18.09 -21.67 13.43
N CYS A 264 -17.43 -20.93 12.54
CA CYS A 264 -16.42 -19.93 12.91
C CYS A 264 -16.97 -18.52 13.21
N LYS A 265 -18.29 -18.31 13.16
CA LYS A 265 -18.89 -16.98 13.40
C LYS A 265 -18.62 -16.54 14.83
N SER A 266 -17.93 -15.41 15.00
CA SER A 266 -17.64 -14.85 16.32
C SER A 266 -17.54 -13.33 16.28
N ASP A 267 -18.15 -12.67 17.25
CA ASP A 267 -18.04 -11.21 17.42
C ASP A 267 -16.82 -10.79 18.28
N ARG A 268 -16.01 -11.75 18.76
CA ARG A 268 -14.85 -11.50 19.66
C ARG A 268 -13.86 -10.46 19.10
N ASN A 269 -13.58 -10.53 17.80
CA ASN A 269 -12.58 -9.69 17.14
C ASN A 269 -13.21 -8.61 16.24
N LYS A 270 -14.52 -8.37 16.37
CA LYS A 270 -15.26 -7.44 15.51
C LYS A 270 -14.66 -6.05 15.49
N LYS A 271 -14.12 -5.65 14.34
CA LYS A 271 -13.46 -4.35 14.12
C LYS A 271 -12.31 -4.08 15.12
N VAL A 272 -11.67 -5.13 15.65
CA VAL A 272 -10.46 -5.00 16.48
C VAL A 272 -9.27 -4.71 15.57
N LEU A 273 -8.40 -3.78 15.98
CA LEU A 273 -7.28 -3.34 15.17
C LEU A 273 -6.29 -4.49 14.91
N GLY A 274 -5.81 -4.59 13.66
CA GLY A 274 -4.77 -5.55 13.27
C GLY A 274 -5.26 -6.98 13.05
N LYS A 275 -6.56 -7.26 13.17
CA LYS A 275 -7.16 -8.56 12.86
C LYS A 275 -7.49 -8.67 11.37
N PHE A 276 -7.33 -9.87 10.83
CA PHE A 276 -7.56 -10.14 9.41
C PHE A 276 -9.01 -10.57 9.19
N LYS A 277 -9.73 -9.76 8.43
CA LYS A 277 -11.09 -10.10 8.02
C LYS A 277 -11.05 -10.95 6.75
N ASP A 278 -11.84 -12.01 6.73
CA ASP A 278 -12.16 -12.71 5.49
C ASP A 278 -13.21 -11.91 4.69
N GLU A 279 -12.77 -11.32 3.57
CA GLU A 279 -13.61 -10.51 2.69
C GLU A 279 -14.68 -11.32 1.93
N ALA A 280 -14.57 -12.64 1.88
CA ALA A 280 -15.55 -13.52 1.26
C ALA A 280 -16.66 -13.94 2.24
N SER A 281 -16.56 -13.57 3.51
CA SER A 281 -17.58 -13.84 4.54
C SER A 281 -17.91 -15.33 4.69
N GLY A 282 -16.89 -16.18 4.83
CA GLY A 282 -17.08 -17.62 5.06
C GLY A 282 -17.34 -18.41 3.79
N GLU A 283 -17.08 -17.81 2.62
CA GLU A 283 -17.25 -18.47 1.33
C GLU A 283 -15.94 -18.68 0.59
N PRO A 284 -15.61 -19.93 0.20
CA PRO A 284 -14.44 -20.19 -0.59
C PRO A 284 -14.48 -19.44 -1.92
N VAL A 285 -13.36 -18.81 -2.26
CA VAL A 285 -13.11 -18.29 -3.60
C VAL A 285 -12.97 -19.49 -4.54
N SER A 286 -13.84 -19.59 -5.55
CA SER A 286 -13.79 -20.70 -6.51
C SER A 286 -12.69 -20.49 -7.54
N GLU A 287 -12.53 -19.25 -8.01
CA GLU A 287 -11.56 -18.91 -9.05
C GLU A 287 -10.96 -17.51 -8.84
N PHE A 288 -9.69 -17.37 -9.18
CA PHE A 288 -8.93 -16.12 -9.09
C PHE A 288 -8.03 -15.94 -10.31
N VAL A 289 -8.03 -14.73 -10.87
CA VAL A 289 -7.12 -14.34 -11.96
C VAL A 289 -6.49 -12.99 -11.63
N GLY A 290 -5.17 -12.95 -11.55
CA GLY A 290 -4.39 -11.73 -11.32
C GLY A 290 -3.46 -11.45 -12.48
N LEU A 291 -3.63 -10.31 -13.16
CA LEU A 291 -2.76 -9.92 -14.29
C LEU A 291 -1.57 -9.10 -13.81
N ARG A 292 -1.82 -8.12 -12.93
CA ARG A 292 -0.80 -7.23 -12.36
C ARG A 292 -1.35 -6.49 -11.14
N ALA A 293 -0.51 -5.69 -10.49
CA ALA A 293 -0.92 -4.88 -9.34
C ALA A 293 -2.20 -4.06 -9.62
N LYS A 294 -3.23 -4.25 -8.78
CA LYS A 294 -4.56 -3.61 -8.88
C LYS A 294 -5.37 -3.99 -10.13
N MET A 295 -5.09 -5.15 -10.73
CA MET A 295 -5.79 -5.69 -11.88
C MET A 295 -6.02 -7.19 -11.73
N TYR A 296 -7.21 -7.56 -11.26
CA TYR A 296 -7.58 -8.94 -10.94
C TYR A 296 -9.10 -9.15 -10.99
N ALA A 297 -9.51 -10.41 -11.05
CA ALA A 297 -10.90 -10.85 -10.97
C ALA A 297 -11.02 -12.06 -10.03
N VAL A 298 -12.13 -12.13 -9.31
CA VAL A 298 -12.42 -13.19 -8.32
C VAL A 298 -13.85 -13.67 -8.54
N ARG A 299 -14.07 -14.99 -8.45
CA ARG A 299 -15.40 -15.61 -8.47
C ARG A 299 -15.72 -16.23 -7.11
N ILE A 300 -16.84 -15.85 -6.53
CA ILE A 300 -17.32 -16.32 -5.21
C ILE A 300 -18.82 -16.60 -5.34
N ARG A 301 -19.26 -17.84 -5.09
CA ARG A 301 -20.66 -18.28 -5.28
C ARG A 301 -21.25 -17.88 -6.65
N GLY A 302 -20.46 -17.97 -7.72
CA GLY A 302 -20.87 -17.56 -9.07
C GLY A 302 -20.94 -16.04 -9.31
N LEU A 303 -20.67 -15.20 -8.31
CA LEU A 303 -20.58 -13.75 -8.46
C LEU A 303 -19.14 -13.32 -8.77
N GLU A 304 -18.99 -12.32 -9.64
CA GLU A 304 -17.68 -11.77 -10.03
C GLU A 304 -17.36 -10.47 -9.29
N LYS A 305 -16.18 -10.41 -8.65
CA LYS A 305 -15.59 -9.18 -8.13
C LYS A 305 -14.36 -8.83 -8.96
N LYS A 306 -14.47 -7.74 -9.74
CA LYS A 306 -13.44 -7.32 -10.71
C LYS A 306 -12.76 -6.01 -10.31
N ARG A 307 -11.47 -5.88 -10.62
CA ARG A 307 -10.66 -4.66 -10.47
C ARG A 307 -9.81 -4.45 -11.71
N ALA A 308 -9.88 -3.26 -12.29
CA ALA A 308 -9.02 -2.83 -13.39
C ALA A 308 -8.57 -1.39 -13.15
N LYS A 309 -7.32 -1.22 -12.71
CA LYS A 309 -6.74 0.09 -12.40
C LYS A 309 -6.86 1.05 -13.59
N GLY A 310 -7.43 2.23 -13.34
CA GLY A 310 -7.58 3.30 -14.34
C GLY A 310 -8.84 3.22 -15.19
N ILE A 311 -9.66 2.18 -15.01
CA ILE A 311 -10.97 2.00 -15.64
C ILE A 311 -12.07 2.30 -14.62
N LYS A 312 -13.15 2.96 -15.06
CA LYS A 312 -14.27 3.25 -14.16
C LYS A 312 -14.98 1.98 -13.71
N LYS A 313 -15.34 1.92 -12.42
CA LYS A 313 -16.07 0.79 -11.82
C LYS A 313 -17.27 0.35 -12.65
N ALA A 314 -18.14 1.28 -13.03
CA ALA A 314 -19.32 0.96 -13.86
C ALA A 314 -18.99 0.35 -15.23
N ALA A 315 -17.82 0.66 -15.81
CA ALA A 315 -17.37 0.06 -17.05
C ALA A 315 -16.79 -1.33 -16.82
N VAL A 316 -16.05 -1.53 -15.72
CA VAL A 316 -15.57 -2.85 -15.28
C VAL A 316 -16.74 -3.79 -15.04
N ASP A 317 -17.76 -3.33 -14.31
CA ASP A 317 -18.89 -4.18 -13.93
C ASP A 317 -19.75 -4.58 -15.14
N LYS A 318 -19.92 -3.68 -16.13
CA LYS A 318 -20.85 -3.88 -17.26
C LYS A 318 -20.21 -4.41 -18.55
N LYS A 319 -18.91 -4.20 -18.76
CA LYS A 319 -18.27 -4.41 -20.07
C LYS A 319 -17.06 -5.35 -20.04
N ILE A 320 -16.63 -5.78 -18.87
CA ILE A 320 -15.48 -6.67 -18.71
C ILE A 320 -15.97 -7.89 -17.95
N THR A 321 -15.75 -9.09 -18.48
CA THR A 321 -16.12 -10.36 -17.84
C THR A 321 -14.91 -10.98 -17.14
N PHE A 322 -15.13 -12.01 -16.31
CA PHE A 322 -14.02 -12.81 -15.79
C PHE A 322 -13.24 -13.50 -16.92
N ASP A 323 -13.93 -13.97 -17.96
CA ASP A 323 -13.31 -14.65 -19.10
C ASP A 323 -12.39 -13.72 -19.90
N ASP A 324 -12.66 -12.41 -19.95
CA ASP A 324 -11.73 -11.44 -20.53
C ASP A 324 -10.38 -11.41 -19.77
N TYR A 325 -10.38 -11.60 -18.45
CA TYR A 325 -9.14 -11.72 -17.67
C TYR A 325 -8.42 -13.04 -17.97
N MET A 326 -9.16 -14.14 -18.12
CA MET A 326 -8.60 -15.44 -18.50
C MET A 326 -7.96 -15.38 -19.88
N ALA A 327 -8.66 -14.83 -20.87
CA ALA A 327 -8.15 -14.63 -22.22
C ALA A 327 -6.94 -13.69 -22.23
N ALA A 328 -6.94 -12.62 -21.43
CA ALA A 328 -5.77 -11.78 -21.29
C ALA A 328 -4.57 -12.57 -20.76
N LEU A 329 -4.75 -13.41 -19.73
CA LEU A 329 -3.68 -14.18 -19.11
C LEU A 329 -3.14 -15.30 -20.02
N PHE A 330 -4.04 -16.12 -20.58
CA PHE A 330 -3.66 -17.35 -21.28
C PHE A 330 -3.50 -17.18 -22.79
N GLU A 331 -4.20 -16.23 -23.41
CA GLU A 331 -4.12 -15.97 -24.85
C GLU A 331 -3.26 -14.74 -25.17
N GLY A 332 -2.78 -14.01 -24.15
CA GLY A 332 -2.00 -12.79 -24.33
C GLY A 332 -2.79 -11.63 -24.95
N LYS A 333 -4.12 -11.66 -24.84
CA LYS A 333 -5.01 -10.69 -25.49
C LYS A 333 -5.10 -9.38 -24.71
N GLU A 334 -4.96 -8.26 -25.42
CA GLU A 334 -5.25 -6.94 -24.84
C GLU A 334 -6.71 -6.53 -25.08
N PHE A 335 -7.31 -5.93 -24.06
CA PHE A 335 -8.68 -5.44 -24.12
C PHE A 335 -8.70 -3.93 -23.99
N THR A 336 -9.64 -3.31 -24.69
CA THR A 336 -9.87 -1.87 -24.63
C THR A 336 -11.32 -1.61 -24.27
N THR A 337 -11.54 -0.72 -23.31
CA THR A 337 -12.89 -0.36 -22.86
C THR A 337 -13.11 1.13 -23.02
N THR A 338 -14.27 1.47 -23.58
CA THR A 338 -14.74 2.85 -23.71
C THR A 338 -15.71 3.19 -22.59
N PHE A 339 -15.52 4.35 -21.94
CA PHE A 339 -16.42 4.83 -20.90
C PHE A 339 -16.47 6.36 -20.85
N ARG A 340 -17.57 6.91 -20.33
CA ARG A 340 -17.76 8.36 -20.20
C ARG A 340 -17.32 8.88 -18.84
N THR A 341 -16.69 10.04 -18.83
CA THR A 341 -16.33 10.74 -17.60
C THR A 341 -16.53 12.23 -17.70
N ILE A 342 -16.80 12.84 -16.55
CA ILE A 342 -16.76 14.28 -16.42
C ILE A 342 -15.30 14.64 -16.15
N ILE A 343 -14.75 15.56 -16.94
CA ILE A 343 -13.48 16.20 -16.66
C ILE A 343 -13.70 17.71 -16.50
N SER A 344 -12.89 18.33 -15.67
CA SER A 344 -12.77 19.79 -15.63
C SER A 344 -11.54 20.19 -16.42
N LYS A 345 -11.72 21.02 -17.45
CA LYS A 345 -10.63 21.68 -18.17
C LYS A 345 -10.94 23.16 -18.21
N GLU A 346 -10.00 23.99 -17.77
CA GLU A 346 -10.18 25.45 -17.75
C GLU A 346 -11.48 25.89 -17.01
N HIS A 347 -11.78 25.25 -15.87
CA HIS A 347 -13.02 25.43 -15.09
C HIS A 347 -14.33 25.13 -15.84
N LYS A 348 -14.27 24.59 -17.06
CA LYS A 348 -15.43 24.09 -17.80
C LYS A 348 -15.54 22.59 -17.61
N LEU A 349 -16.75 22.13 -17.28
CA LEU A 349 -17.05 20.71 -17.16
C LEU A 349 -17.38 20.15 -18.55
N PHE A 350 -16.70 19.09 -18.92
CA PHE A 350 -16.95 18.37 -20.16
C PHE A 350 -17.32 16.92 -19.84
N SER A 351 -18.37 16.44 -20.49
CA SER A 351 -18.64 15.00 -20.59
C SER A 351 -17.81 14.45 -21.75
N VAL A 352 -16.73 13.74 -21.44
CA VAL A 352 -15.84 13.15 -22.44
C VAL A 352 -15.98 11.64 -22.47
N GLU A 353 -15.89 11.06 -23.66
CA GLU A 353 -15.72 9.64 -23.85
C GLU A 353 -14.23 9.30 -23.90
N GLN A 354 -13.80 8.37 -23.06
CA GLN A 354 -12.42 7.90 -23.00
C GLN A 354 -12.37 6.44 -23.46
N ARG A 355 -11.40 6.15 -24.33
CA ARG A 355 -11.03 4.79 -24.73
C ARG A 355 -9.68 4.46 -24.09
N LYS A 356 -9.61 3.40 -23.29
CA LYS A 356 -8.37 2.98 -22.59
C LYS A 356 -8.18 1.47 -22.68
N VAL A 357 -6.91 1.04 -22.75
CA VAL A 357 -6.53 -0.36 -22.51
C VAL A 357 -6.99 -0.73 -21.10
N SER A 358 -7.89 -1.69 -21.01
CA SER A 358 -8.55 -2.10 -19.78
C SER A 358 -7.89 -3.32 -19.14
N LEU A 359 -7.50 -4.30 -19.95
CA LEU A 359 -6.74 -5.49 -19.53
C LEU A 359 -5.53 -5.67 -20.46
N SER A 360 -4.40 -6.05 -19.88
CA SER A 360 -3.16 -6.35 -20.61
C SER A 360 -2.43 -7.45 -19.86
N PRO A 361 -1.83 -8.44 -20.57
CA PRO A 361 -1.01 -9.49 -19.96
C PRO A 361 0.32 -8.95 -19.40
N HIS A 362 0.72 -7.74 -19.80
CA HIS A 362 2.03 -7.21 -19.47
C HIS A 362 2.08 -6.69 -18.02
N ASP A 363 2.87 -7.39 -17.19
CA ASP A 363 3.28 -6.91 -15.87
C ASP A 363 4.66 -6.25 -15.96
N ASP A 364 4.69 -4.97 -15.64
CA ASP A 364 5.85 -4.10 -15.77
C ASP A 364 6.59 -3.91 -14.44
N LYS A 365 6.28 -4.75 -13.45
CA LYS A 365 6.91 -4.83 -12.13
C LYS A 365 7.56 -6.18 -11.82
N ARG A 366 7.35 -7.19 -12.66
CA ARG A 366 7.91 -8.53 -12.46
C ARG A 366 8.74 -8.93 -13.67
N HIS A 367 9.84 -9.60 -13.40
CA HIS A 367 10.65 -10.28 -14.40
C HIS A 367 10.80 -11.72 -13.94
N LEU A 368 10.30 -12.65 -14.75
CA LEU A 368 10.47 -14.07 -14.48
C LEU A 368 11.86 -14.45 -14.97
N VAL A 369 12.67 -14.99 -14.06
CA VAL A 369 13.98 -15.54 -14.39
C VAL A 369 13.77 -17.04 -14.56
N ASP A 370 14.34 -17.61 -15.62
CA ASP A 370 14.31 -19.06 -15.83
C ASP A 370 14.98 -19.76 -14.64
N ARG A 371 14.37 -20.87 -14.19
CA ARG A 371 14.84 -21.68 -13.06
C ARG A 371 16.06 -22.50 -13.42
#